data_AF-A0A815LAP6-F1
#
_entry.id   AF-A0A815LAP6-F1
#
_cell.length_a   1.000
_cell.length_b   1.000
_cell.length_c   1.000
_cell.angle_alpha   90.00
_cell.angle_beta   90.00
_cell.angle_gamma   90.00
#
_symmetry.space_group_name_H-M   'P 1'
#
loop_
_entity.id
_entity.type
_entity.pdbx_description
1 polymer ?
#
loop_
_entity_poly.entity_id
_entity_poly.type
_entity_poly.pdbx_seq_one_letter_code
_entity_poly.pdbx_strand_id
1 'polypeptide(L)'
;RHFCEGTELSIFTNLRTVRLLPKALTTLSKDISQVFPTVQYLDLRDEIELFHSERVDQIQKLFPNVEHLVLNTESLDCVPNLACCLPRLRSLTCIMHDQDSEWNPYSITYHTSRWSQRSTLRQL
;
A
#
# COMPACT_ATOMS: atom_id res chain seq x y z
N ARG A 1 0.67 -29.50 7.77
CA ARG A 1 0.60 -28.03 7.89
C ARG A 1 1.73 -27.63 8.82
N HIS A 2 2.89 -27.27 8.28
CA HIS A 2 4.01 -26.82 9.12
C HIS A 2 3.77 -25.35 9.45
N PHE A 3 3.49 -25.10 10.72
CA PHE A 3 3.59 -23.79 11.34
C PHE A 3 5.09 -23.47 11.40
N CYS A 4 5.54 -22.41 10.75
CA CYS A 4 6.86 -21.85 11.00
C CYS A 4 6.76 -21.00 12.27
N GLU A 5 6.84 -21.69 13.41
CA GLU A 5 7.04 -21.07 14.72
C GLU A 5 8.53 -20.71 14.81
N GLY A 6 8.86 -19.41 14.79
CA GLY A 6 10.22 -18.94 15.12
C GLY A 6 11.18 -18.58 13.98
N THR A 7 10.75 -18.40 12.73
CA THR A 7 11.57 -17.64 11.77
C THR A 7 11.37 -16.16 12.02
N GLU A 8 12.28 -15.55 12.78
CA GLU A 8 12.46 -14.10 12.75
C GLU A 8 12.41 -13.63 11.29
N LEU A 9 11.56 -12.65 11.00
CA LEU A 9 11.48 -11.98 9.69
C LEU A 9 12.77 -11.24 9.28
N SER A 10 13.86 -11.45 10.02
CA SER A 10 15.24 -11.07 9.71
C SER A 10 15.74 -11.59 8.35
N ILE A 11 14.99 -12.49 7.70
CA ILE A 11 15.21 -12.92 6.30
C ILE A 11 14.91 -11.83 5.25
N PHE A 12 14.09 -10.81 5.56
CA PHE A 12 13.72 -9.75 4.59
C PHE A 12 14.40 -8.40 4.86
N THR A 13 15.63 -8.42 5.39
CA THR A 13 16.41 -7.20 5.68
C THR A 13 16.61 -6.29 4.48
N ASN A 14 16.51 -6.80 3.24
CA ASN A 14 16.67 -6.02 2.02
C ASN A 14 15.38 -5.85 1.21
N LEU A 15 14.23 -6.29 1.73
CA LEU A 15 12.96 -6.18 1.01
C LEU A 15 12.49 -4.73 0.94
N ARG A 16 12.58 -4.11 -0.24
CA ARG A 16 12.16 -2.71 -0.46
C ARG A 16 10.76 -2.57 -1.03
N THR A 17 10.29 -3.61 -1.71
CA THR A 17 9.06 -3.58 -2.50
C THR A 17 8.20 -4.77 -2.14
N VAL A 18 6.93 -4.51 -1.85
CA VAL A 18 5.92 -5.55 -1.59
C VAL A 18 4.68 -5.24 -2.41
N ARG A 19 4.14 -6.27 -3.07
CA ARG A 19 2.77 -6.27 -3.58
C ARG A 19 1.96 -7.28 -2.78
N LEU A 20 0.85 -6.82 -2.22
CA LEU A 20 -0.08 -7.68 -1.52
C LEU A 20 -1.19 -8.11 -2.48
N LEU A 21 -1.46 -9.41 -2.45
CA LEU A 21 -2.63 -9.99 -3.12
C LEU A 21 -3.87 -9.76 -2.27
N PRO A 22 -5.09 -9.86 -2.82
CA PRO A 22 -6.32 -9.62 -2.07
C PRO A 22 -6.35 -10.39 -0.74
N LYS A 23 -6.75 -9.70 0.34
CA LYS A 23 -6.91 -10.24 1.70
C LYS A 23 -5.62 -10.65 2.40
N ALA A 24 -4.46 -10.41 1.79
CA ALA A 24 -3.17 -10.66 2.41
C ALA A 24 -2.96 -9.73 3.62
N LEU A 25 -3.36 -8.45 3.54
CA LEU A 25 -3.20 -7.55 4.70
C LEU A 25 -4.04 -8.00 5.90
N THR A 26 -5.27 -8.49 5.67
CA THR A 26 -6.12 -9.03 6.74
C THR A 26 -5.50 -10.26 7.41
N THR A 27 -4.71 -11.02 6.66
CA THR A 27 -4.00 -12.18 7.17
C THR A 27 -2.75 -11.75 7.94
N LEU A 28 -1.98 -10.80 7.40
CA LEU A 28 -0.79 -10.24 8.03
C LEU A 28 -1.11 -9.46 9.32
N SER A 29 -2.22 -8.73 9.36
CA SER A 29 -2.57 -7.90 10.52
C SER A 29 -3.01 -8.69 11.75
N LYS A 30 -3.39 -9.97 11.58
CA LYS A 30 -3.65 -10.88 12.70
C LYS A 30 -2.38 -11.25 13.46
N ASP A 31 -1.21 -11.05 12.86
CA ASP A 31 0.08 -11.38 13.46
C ASP A 31 1.00 -10.15 13.46
N ILE A 32 0.80 -9.31 14.47
CA ILE A 32 1.49 -8.01 14.66
C ILE A 32 3.01 -8.17 14.89
N SER A 33 3.48 -9.40 15.06
CA SER A 33 4.91 -9.73 15.13
C SER A 33 5.62 -9.52 13.79
N GLN A 34 4.86 -9.35 12.69
CA GLN A 34 5.40 -9.22 11.34
C GLN A 34 5.56 -7.76 10.90
N VAL A 35 6.71 -7.15 11.21
CA VAL A 35 7.05 -5.80 10.72
C VAL A 35 8.03 -5.89 9.56
N PHE A 36 7.80 -5.09 8.51
CA PHE A 36 8.64 -4.97 7.33
C PHE A 36 9.32 -3.58 7.31
N PRO A 37 10.35 -3.38 8.14
CA PRO A 37 10.92 -2.05 8.37
C PRO A 37 11.68 -1.50 7.17
N THR A 38 12.05 -2.32 6.18
CA THR A 38 12.86 -1.91 5.03
C THR A 38 12.03 -1.55 3.81
N VAL A 39 10.74 -1.90 3.81
CA VAL A 39 9.82 -1.68 2.69
C VAL A 39 9.52 -0.19 2.54
N GLN A 40 9.74 0.30 1.32
CA GLN A 40 9.49 1.69 0.89
C GLN A 40 8.43 1.77 -0.20
N TYR A 41 8.22 0.70 -0.96
CA TYR A 41 7.20 0.62 -2.00
C TYR A 41 6.18 -0.45 -1.63
N LEU A 42 4.91 -0.06 -1.51
CA LEU A 42 3.81 -0.94 -1.17
C LEU A 42 2.72 -0.85 -2.24
N ASP A 43 2.37 -1.99 -2.83
CA ASP A 43 1.29 -2.10 -3.81
C ASP A 43 0.12 -2.87 -3.21
N LEU A 44 -0.99 -2.16 -3.03
CA LEU A 44 -2.26 -2.65 -2.49
C LEU A 44 -3.39 -2.52 -3.52
N ARG A 45 -3.09 -2.43 -4.82
CA ARG A 45 -4.12 -2.24 -5.85
C ARG A 45 -5.21 -3.31 -5.84
N ASP A 46 -4.88 -4.52 -5.38
CA ASP A 46 -5.79 -5.65 -5.37
C ASP A 46 -6.51 -5.81 -4.00
N GLU A 47 -6.26 -4.94 -3.04
CA GLU A 47 -6.85 -4.98 -1.71
C GLU A 47 -8.04 -4.04 -1.58
N ILE A 48 -9.17 -4.47 -2.14
CA ILE A 48 -10.38 -3.64 -2.29
C ILE A 48 -11.13 -3.46 -0.95
N GLU A 49 -11.12 -4.49 -0.09
CA GLU A 49 -11.84 -4.49 1.19
C GLU A 49 -11.09 -3.73 2.31
N LEU A 50 -9.96 -3.10 2.01
CA LEU A 50 -9.01 -2.63 3.01
C LEU A 50 -9.35 -1.27 3.63
N PHE A 51 -10.07 -0.40 2.94
CA PHE A 51 -10.00 1.03 3.23
C PHE A 51 -11.17 1.61 4.03
N HIS A 52 -11.63 0.87 5.03
CA HIS A 52 -12.29 1.47 6.20
C HIS A 52 -11.22 2.02 7.15
N SER A 53 -11.42 3.23 7.69
CA SER A 53 -10.40 4.04 8.40
C SER A 53 -9.56 3.28 9.44
N GLU A 54 -10.12 2.29 10.13
CA GLU A 54 -9.46 1.49 11.16
C GLU A 54 -8.29 0.61 10.67
N ARG A 55 -8.21 0.36 9.36
CA ARG A 55 -7.18 -0.53 8.78
C ARG A 55 -5.94 0.22 8.28
N VAL A 56 -6.01 1.54 8.10
CA VAL A 56 -4.86 2.35 7.67
C VAL A 56 -3.74 2.34 8.73
N ASP A 57 -4.11 2.37 10.01
CA ASP A 57 -3.14 2.27 11.11
C ASP A 57 -2.40 0.92 11.13
N GLN A 58 -3.03 -0.15 10.61
CA GLN A 58 -2.39 -1.46 10.48
C GLN A 58 -1.30 -1.43 9.40
N ILE A 59 -1.52 -0.70 8.31
CA ILE A 59 -0.51 -0.51 7.26
C ILE A 59 0.72 0.18 7.84
N GLN A 60 0.54 1.22 8.65
CA GLN A 60 1.66 1.92 9.29
C GLN A 60 2.46 1.01 10.23
N LYS A 61 1.79 0.13 10.99
CA LYS A 61 2.45 -0.81 11.92
C LYS A 61 3.28 -1.86 11.17
N LEU A 62 2.72 -2.42 10.10
CA LEU A 62 3.37 -3.46 9.30
C LEU A 62 4.48 -2.87 8.40
N PHE A 63 4.26 -1.68 7.84
CA PHE A 63 5.16 -1.05 6.87
C PHE A 63 5.46 0.41 7.28
N PRO A 64 6.25 0.63 8.35
CA PRO A 64 6.45 1.96 8.94
C PRO A 64 7.21 2.95 8.04
N ASN A 65 7.86 2.46 6.98
CA ASN A 65 8.78 3.21 6.15
C ASN A 65 8.33 3.37 4.68
N VAL A 66 7.04 3.18 4.41
CA VAL A 66 6.47 3.35 3.07
C VAL A 66 6.61 4.79 2.59
N GLU A 67 7.24 4.95 1.43
CA GLU A 67 7.40 6.21 0.70
C GLU A 67 6.53 6.25 -0.56
N HIS A 68 6.22 5.09 -1.14
CA HIS A 68 5.43 4.93 -2.36
C HIS A 68 4.30 3.93 -2.12
N LEU A 69 3.06 4.37 -2.35
CA LEU A 69 1.87 3.53 -2.19
C LEU A 69 1.11 3.46 -3.51
N VAL A 70 0.68 2.26 -3.90
CA VAL A 70 -0.22 2.05 -5.03
C VAL A 70 -1.55 1.51 -4.52
N LEU A 71 -2.65 2.17 -4.90
CA LEU A 71 -4.02 1.78 -4.57
C LEU A 71 -4.86 1.67 -5.84
N ASN A 72 -6.03 1.01 -5.74
CA ASN A 72 -7.07 1.18 -6.75
C ASN A 72 -7.87 2.46 -6.49
N THR A 73 -8.67 2.88 -7.47
CA THR A 73 -9.53 4.06 -7.32
C THR A 73 -10.72 3.88 -6.40
N GLU A 74 -11.17 2.65 -6.18
CA GLU A 74 -12.24 2.35 -5.22
C GLU A 74 -11.81 2.63 -3.77
N SER A 75 -10.49 2.72 -3.54
CA SER A 75 -9.87 3.05 -2.25
C SER A 75 -9.57 4.54 -2.09
N LEU A 76 -10.07 5.43 -2.97
CA LEU A 76 -9.75 6.86 -2.90
C LEU A 76 -10.30 7.54 -1.64
N ASP A 77 -11.38 7.03 -1.07
CA ASP A 77 -12.03 7.61 0.12
C ASP A 77 -11.11 7.63 1.35
N CYS A 78 -10.08 6.77 1.41
CA CYS A 78 -9.13 6.77 2.52
C CYS A 78 -7.95 7.72 2.33
N VAL A 79 -7.77 8.32 1.16
CA VAL A 79 -6.62 9.20 0.86
C VAL A 79 -6.42 10.30 1.90
N PRO A 80 -7.48 10.96 2.43
CA PRO A 80 -7.34 11.93 3.51
C PRO A 80 -6.67 11.35 4.77
N ASN A 81 -6.93 10.08 5.09
CA ASN A 81 -6.39 9.42 6.28
C ASN A 81 -4.95 8.92 6.06
N LEU A 82 -4.57 8.59 4.82
CA LEU A 82 -3.20 8.14 4.49
C LEU A 82 -2.16 9.20 4.85
N ALA A 83 -2.51 10.48 4.72
CA ALA A 83 -1.62 11.59 5.04
C ALA A 83 -1.21 11.64 6.52
N CYS A 84 -2.10 11.24 7.41
CA CYS A 84 -1.86 11.23 8.85
C CYS A 84 -1.15 9.96 9.30
N CYS A 85 -1.49 8.81 8.72
CA CYS A 85 -0.98 7.50 9.15
C CYS A 85 0.34 7.11 8.48
N LEU A 86 0.67 7.64 7.30
CA LEU A 86 1.91 7.31 6.58
C LEU A 86 2.81 8.55 6.48
N PRO A 87 3.52 8.94 7.56
CA PRO A 87 4.26 10.20 7.62
C PRO A 87 5.45 10.27 6.64
N ARG A 88 5.88 9.13 6.09
CA ARG A 88 6.97 9.04 5.10
C ARG A 88 6.46 8.97 3.66
N LEU A 89 5.15 8.98 3.44
CA LEU A 89 4.57 8.84 2.10
C LEU A 89 4.90 10.06 1.23
N ARG A 90 5.59 9.82 0.13
CA ARG A 90 6.02 10.80 -0.87
C ARG A 90 5.26 10.69 -2.18
N SER A 91 4.76 9.50 -2.48
CA SER A 91 4.07 9.21 -3.74
C SER A 91 2.88 8.32 -3.49
N LEU A 92 1.74 8.68 -4.07
CA LEU A 92 0.54 7.86 -4.13
C LEU A 92 0.16 7.67 -5.60
N THR A 93 0.07 6.43 -6.04
CA THR A 93 -0.43 6.09 -7.38
C THR A 93 -1.78 5.42 -7.24
N CYS A 94 -2.79 5.95 -7.92
CA CYS A 94 -4.11 5.34 -8.00
C CYS A 94 -4.30 4.75 -9.38
N ILE A 95 -4.67 3.47 -9.44
CA ILE A 95 -4.90 2.74 -10.68
C ILE A 95 -6.40 2.61 -10.90
N MET A 96 -6.85 3.08 -12.06
CA MET A 96 -8.21 2.92 -12.53
C MET A 96 -8.28 1.60 -13.29
N HIS A 97 -9.05 0.66 -12.75
CA HIS A 97 -9.55 -0.47 -13.53
C HIS A 97 -10.84 -0.03 -14.21
N ASP A 98 -10.72 0.43 -15.45
CA ASP A 98 -11.89 0.64 -16.29
C ASP A 98 -12.34 -0.73 -16.81
N GLN A 99 -13.56 -1.14 -16.46
CA GLN A 99 -14.10 -2.45 -16.84
C GLN A 99 -14.32 -2.57 -18.36
N ASP A 100 -14.38 -1.46 -19.07
CA ASP A 100 -14.59 -1.42 -20.53
C ASP A 100 -13.28 -1.24 -21.33
N SER A 101 -12.15 -1.03 -20.66
CA SER A 101 -10.85 -0.84 -21.30
C SER A 101 -9.99 -2.09 -21.13
N GLU A 102 -10.20 -3.10 -21.98
CA GLU A 102 -9.42 -4.36 -21.99
C GLU A 102 -7.90 -4.16 -22.15
N TRP A 103 -7.41 -2.96 -22.47
CA TRP A 103 -6.03 -2.76 -22.90
C TRP A 103 -5.25 -1.59 -22.31
N ASN A 104 -5.77 -0.79 -21.36
CA ASN A 104 -4.93 0.23 -20.72
C ASN A 104 -5.42 0.70 -19.34
N PRO A 105 -4.85 0.20 -18.23
CA PRO A 105 -5.08 0.79 -16.93
C PRO A 105 -4.44 2.19 -16.89
N TYR A 106 -5.25 3.21 -16.64
CA TYR A 106 -4.74 4.56 -16.40
C TYR A 106 -4.26 4.67 -14.96
N SER A 107 -3.13 5.33 -14.77
CA SER A 107 -2.61 5.64 -13.44
C SER A 107 -2.48 7.14 -13.24
N ILE A 108 -2.91 7.60 -12.07
CA ILE A 108 -2.68 8.96 -11.62
C ILE A 108 -1.72 8.89 -10.45
N THR A 109 -0.55 9.51 -10.60
CA THR A 109 0.42 9.62 -9.51
C THR A 109 0.41 11.03 -8.94
N TYR A 110 0.25 11.08 -7.63
CA TYR A 110 0.37 12.27 -6.80
C TYR A 110 1.75 12.23 -6.13
N HIS A 111 2.54 13.28 -6.32
CA HIS A 111 3.80 13.48 -5.59
C HIS A 111 3.60 14.53 -4.50
N THR A 112 4.22 14.32 -3.34
CA THR A 112 4.14 15.27 -2.23
C THR A 112 5.52 15.84 -1.89
N SER A 113 5.56 17.15 -1.63
CA SER A 113 6.60 17.79 -0.80
C SER A 113 6.01 18.26 0.54
N ARG A 114 4.91 17.62 0.99
CA ARG A 114 3.74 18.12 1.76
C ARG A 114 2.57 18.48 0.84
N TRP A 115 1.71 17.47 0.60
CA TRP A 115 0.33 17.46 0.08
C TRP A 115 -0.20 18.71 -0.66
N SER A 116 0.57 19.25 -1.62
CA SER A 116 0.04 20.12 -2.67
C SER A 116 -0.24 19.29 -3.92
N GLN A 117 -1.46 19.32 -4.42
CA GLN A 117 -1.89 18.59 -5.61
C GLN A 117 -1.03 18.97 -6.83
N ARG A 118 -0.17 18.04 -7.27
CA ARG A 118 0.32 17.99 -8.65
C ARG A 118 -0.01 16.62 -9.20
N SER A 119 -1.12 16.53 -9.92
CA SER A 119 -1.50 15.35 -10.68
C SER A 119 -0.61 15.25 -11.92
N THR A 120 0.09 14.12 -12.07
CA THR A 120 0.72 13.79 -13.35
C THR A 120 -0.04 12.59 -13.91
N LEU A 121 -0.77 12.80 -15.00
CA LEU A 121 -1.37 11.72 -15.78
C LEU A 121 -0.25 11.04 -16.56
N ARG A 122 -0.06 9.73 -16.37
CA ARG A 122 0.83 8.92 -17.19
C ARG A 122 0.06 7.69 -17.68
N GLN A 123 0.02 7.53 -19.01
CA GLN A 123 -0.36 6.26 -19.64
C GLN A 123 0.79 5.27 -19.40
N LEU A 124 0.44 4.04 -18.99
CA LEU A 124 1.39 2.96 -18.71
C LEU A 124 1.77 2.21 -19.99
#